data_AF-A0A6A5AUT3-F1
#
_entry.id   AF-A0A6A5AUT3-F1
#
_cell.length_a   1.000
_cell.length_b   1.000
_cell.length_c   1.000
_cell.angle_alpha   90.00
_cell.angle_beta   90.00
_cell.angle_gamma   90.00
#
_symmetry.space_group_name_H-M   'P 1'
#
loop_
_entity.id
_entity.type
_entity.pdbx_description
1 polymer ?
#
loop_
_entity_poly.entity_id
_entity_poly.type
_entity_poly.pdbx_seq_one_letter_code
_entity_poly.pdbx_strand_id
1 'polypeptide(L)'
;MGTSKVARGPTSAYYTLTESGQAGLEHATDELHRMFVHATQYVLDHQAEFAPLFHFPASLWPKIQQSWASRSKDVVAARFDFALTPHG
;
A
#
# COMPACT_ATOMS: atom_id res chain seq x y z
N MET A 1 38.66 -23.12 -5.28
CA MET A 1 37.86 -22.12 -6.02
C MET A 1 37.78 -20.88 -5.15
N GLY A 2 38.43 -19.78 -5.57
CA GLY A 2 38.59 -18.58 -4.74
C GLY A 2 37.32 -17.73 -4.74
N THR A 3 36.80 -17.41 -3.56
CA THR A 3 35.79 -16.37 -3.40
C THR A 3 36.46 -15.02 -3.62
N SER A 4 36.30 -14.47 -4.82
CA SER A 4 36.74 -13.10 -5.10
C SER A 4 35.90 -12.17 -4.23
N LYS A 5 36.50 -11.59 -3.19
CA LYS A 5 35.93 -10.48 -2.44
C LYS A 5 35.76 -9.32 -3.43
N VAL A 6 34.54 -9.09 -3.88
CA VAL A 6 34.20 -7.90 -4.67
C VAL A 6 34.57 -6.70 -3.81
N ALA A 7 35.58 -5.94 -4.25
CA ALA A 7 36.03 -4.75 -3.56
C ALA A 7 34.87 -3.74 -3.51
N ARG A 8 34.51 -3.31 -2.31
CA ARG A 8 33.50 -2.28 -2.05
C ARG A 8 34.04 -0.93 -2.55
N GLY A 9 33.68 -0.55 -3.77
CA GLY A 9 33.94 0.80 -4.28
C GLY A 9 33.15 1.86 -3.49
N PRO A 10 33.48 3.16 -3.63
CA PRO A 10 32.78 4.26 -2.94
C PRO A 10 31.27 4.35 -3.26
N THR A 11 30.79 3.62 -4.27
CA THR A 11 29.38 3.48 -4.68
C THR A 11 28.69 2.22 -4.14
N SER A 12 29.29 1.50 -3.19
CA SER A 12 28.77 0.22 -2.66
C SER A 12 27.97 0.36 -1.34
N ALA A 13 27.52 1.55 -0.99
CA ALA A 13 26.65 1.75 0.16
C ALA A 13 25.25 1.16 -0.14
N TYR A 14 24.74 0.33 0.76
CA TYR A 14 23.40 -0.24 0.70
C TYR A 14 22.78 -0.26 2.09
N TYR A 15 21.45 -0.25 2.13
CA TYR A 15 20.68 -0.40 3.36
C TYR A 15 20.36 -1.87 3.60
N THR A 16 20.29 -2.26 4.87
CA THR A 16 19.86 -3.59 5.29
C THR A 16 18.66 -3.48 6.22
N LEU A 17 17.78 -4.46 6.16
CA LEU A 17 16.67 -4.63 7.09
C LEU A 17 16.83 -5.99 7.79
N THR A 18 16.40 -6.09 9.04
CA THR A 18 16.34 -7.39 9.73
C THR A 18 15.22 -8.24 9.14
N GLU A 19 15.31 -9.56 9.27
CA GLU A 19 14.23 -10.47 8.86
C GLU A 19 12.90 -10.12 9.57
N SER A 20 12.97 -9.76 10.85
CA SER A 20 11.80 -9.30 11.62
C SER A 20 11.22 -7.99 11.09
N GLY A 21 12.05 -7.06 10.63
CA GLY A 21 11.60 -5.80 10.04
C GLY A 21 10.91 -6.03 8.69
N GLN A 22 11.45 -6.95 7.87
CA GLN A 22 10.81 -7.33 6.61
C GLN A 22 9.45 -8.01 6.87
N ALA A 23 9.39 -9.00 7.76
CA ALA A 23 8.14 -9.68 8.11
C ALA A 23 7.08 -8.71 8.68
N GLY A 24 7.52 -7.70 9.44
CA GLY A 24 6.64 -6.63 9.92
C GLY A 24 6.04 -5.79 8.79
N LEU A 25 6.84 -5.40 7.79
CA LEU A 25 6.35 -4.65 6.62
C LEU A 25 5.41 -5.49 5.75
N GLU A 26 5.69 -6.78 5.55
CA GLU A 26 4.81 -7.70 4.81
C GLU A 26 3.45 -7.82 5.51
N HIS A 27 3.46 -8.07 6.83
CA HIS A 27 2.25 -8.15 7.62
C HIS A 27 1.43 -6.85 7.59
N ALA A 28 2.09 -5.71 7.82
CA ALA A 28 1.44 -4.39 7.79
C ALA A 28 0.87 -4.06 6.41
N THR A 29 1.57 -4.45 5.33
CA THR A 29 1.09 -4.26 3.96
C THR A 29 -0.20 -5.03 3.71
N ASP A 30 -0.25 -6.31 4.08
CA ASP A 30 -1.44 -7.14 3.90
C ASP A 30 -2.62 -6.65 4.74
N GLU A 31 -2.36 -6.23 5.97
CA GLU A 31 -3.38 -5.72 6.87
C GLU A 31 -3.93 -4.38 6.40
N LEU A 32 -3.06 -3.42 6.07
CA LEU A 32 -3.47 -2.13 5.57
C LEU A 32 -4.21 -2.28 4.24
N HIS A 33 -3.79 -3.15 3.32
CA HIS A 33 -4.53 -3.38 2.09
C HIS A 33 -5.98 -3.80 2.38
N ARG A 34 -6.19 -4.77 3.28
CA ARG A 34 -7.53 -5.20 3.70
C ARG A 34 -8.32 -4.06 4.35
N MET A 35 -7.69 -3.26 5.21
CA MET A 35 -8.31 -2.10 5.85
C MET A 35 -8.75 -1.04 4.83
N PHE A 36 -7.90 -0.73 3.84
CA PHE A 36 -8.21 0.23 2.78
C PHE A 36 -9.35 -0.26 1.88
N VAL A 37 -9.39 -1.55 1.55
CA VAL A 37 -10.50 -2.16 0.79
C VAL A 37 -11.82 -2.04 1.57
N HIS A 38 -11.79 -2.38 2.86
CA HIS A 38 -12.95 -2.28 3.74
C HIS A 38 -13.42 -0.82 3.91
N ALA A 39 -12.51 0.11 4.17
CA ALA A 39 -12.82 1.53 4.28
C ALA A 39 -13.40 2.10 2.96
N THR A 40 -12.88 1.65 1.81
CA THR A 40 -13.41 2.05 0.50
C THR A 40 -14.85 1.57 0.32
N GLN A 41 -15.15 0.31 0.66
CA GLN A 41 -16.53 -0.19 0.64
C GLN A 41 -17.43 0.63 1.58
N TYR A 42 -16.97 0.93 2.79
CA TYR A 42 -17.72 1.70 3.77
C TYR A 42 -18.08 3.11 3.27
N VAL A 43 -17.13 3.79 2.61
CA VAL A 43 -17.36 5.10 1.96
C VAL A 43 -18.43 5.01 0.88
N LEU A 44 -18.43 3.94 0.08
CA LEU A 44 -19.42 3.75 -0.99
C LEU A 44 -20.81 3.43 -0.44
N ASP A 45 -20.89 2.66 0.65
CA ASP A 45 -22.15 2.33 1.32
C ASP A 45 -22.77 3.55 2.03
N HIS A 46 -21.92 4.45 2.54
CA HIS A 46 -22.31 5.66 3.26
C HIS A 46 -21.99 6.93 2.45
N GLN A 47 -22.14 6.86 1.12
CA GLN A 47 -21.69 7.90 0.20
C GLN A 47 -22.20 9.30 0.54
N ALA A 48 -23.44 9.44 1.03
CA ALA A 48 -24.01 10.75 1.38
C ALA A 48 -23.20 11.49 2.46
N GLU A 49 -22.61 10.75 3.40
CA GLU A 49 -21.81 11.30 4.49
C GLU A 49 -20.36 11.56 4.06
N PHE A 50 -19.76 10.59 3.34
CA PHE A 50 -18.32 10.63 3.07
C PHE A 50 -17.95 11.28 1.74
N ALA A 51 -18.81 11.25 0.71
CA ALA A 51 -18.49 11.78 -0.61
C ALA A 51 -17.98 13.23 -0.62
N PRO A 52 -18.52 14.16 0.20
CA PRO A 52 -18.03 15.54 0.25
C PRO A 52 -16.54 15.65 0.65
N LEU A 53 -16.00 14.69 1.40
CA LEU A 53 -14.61 14.69 1.88
C LEU A 53 -13.59 14.34 0.79
N PHE A 54 -14.03 13.67 -0.28
CA PHE A 54 -13.14 13.21 -1.36
C PHE A 54 -13.04 14.21 -2.53
N HIS A 55 -13.88 15.25 -2.52
CA HIS A 55 -13.87 16.31 -3.53
C HIS A 55 -13.97 15.84 -5.00
N PHE A 56 -14.58 14.66 -5.24
CA PHE A 56 -14.89 14.20 -6.59
C PHE A 56 -16.12 14.93 -7.16
N PRO A 57 -16.14 15.25 -8.47
CA PRO A 57 -17.36 15.71 -9.13
C PRO A 57 -18.52 14.73 -8.94
N ALA A 58 -19.72 15.26 -8.64
CA ALA A 58 -20.91 14.45 -8.37
C ALA A 58 -21.23 13.44 -9.49
N SER A 59 -20.94 13.80 -10.74
CA SER A 59 -21.15 12.98 -11.93
C SER A 59 -20.25 11.73 -12.02
N LEU A 60 -19.16 11.65 -11.24
CA LEU A 60 -18.25 10.49 -11.25
C LEU A 60 -18.68 9.37 -10.31
N TRP A 61 -19.46 9.64 -9.27
CA TRP A 61 -19.83 8.63 -8.27
C TRP A 61 -20.48 7.37 -8.84
N PRO A 62 -21.43 7.43 -9.79
CA PRO A 62 -21.97 6.23 -10.41
C PRO A 62 -20.89 5.38 -11.11
N LYS A 63 -19.90 6.03 -11.75
CA LYS A 63 -18.78 5.33 -12.41
C LYS A 63 -17.82 4.72 -11.39
N ILE A 64 -17.57 5.40 -10.27
CA ILE A 64 -16.74 4.90 -9.18
C ILE A 64 -17.38 3.64 -8.57
N GLN A 65 -18.68 3.68 -8.25
CA GLN A 65 -19.43 2.52 -7.75
C GLN A 65 -19.41 1.34 -8.74
N GLN A 66 -19.67 1.61 -10.03
CA GLN A 66 -19.61 0.59 -11.07
C GLN A 66 -18.22 -0.03 -11.17
N SER A 67 -17.17 0.80 -11.13
CA SER A 67 -15.79 0.34 -11.14
C SER A 67 -15.48 -0.55 -9.94
N TRP A 68 -15.91 -0.16 -8.75
CA TRP A 68 -15.68 -0.93 -7.53
C TRP A 68 -16.38 -2.30 -7.56
N ALA A 69 -17.65 -2.33 -7.96
CA ALA A 69 -18.43 -3.56 -8.03
C ALA A 69 -17.86 -4.59 -9.02
N SER A 70 -17.20 -4.13 -10.08
CA SER A 70 -16.67 -4.99 -11.15
C SER A 70 -15.18 -5.31 -11.01
N ARG A 71 -14.38 -4.41 -10.42
CA ARG A 71 -12.90 -4.44 -10.53
C ARG A 71 -12.16 -4.27 -9.21
N SER A 72 -12.85 -4.32 -8.06
CA SER A 72 -12.18 -4.19 -6.75
C SER A 72 -11.06 -5.21 -6.50
N LYS A 73 -11.11 -6.37 -7.19
CA LYS A 73 -10.09 -7.44 -7.10
C LYS A 73 -9.01 -7.36 -8.19
N ASP A 74 -9.10 -6.41 -9.11
CA ASP A 74 -8.22 -6.33 -10.29
C ASP A 74 -7.02 -5.39 -10.06
N VAL A 75 -6.78 -4.98 -8.82
CA VAL A 75 -5.63 -4.13 -8.47
C VAL A 75 -4.35 -4.94 -8.66
N VAL A 76 -3.54 -4.56 -9.66
CA VAL A 76 -2.30 -5.26 -10.01
C VAL A 76 -1.15 -4.93 -9.06
N ALA A 77 -1.03 -3.68 -8.64
CA ALA A 77 0.02 -3.22 -7.74
C ALA A 77 -0.39 -1.95 -6.97
N ALA A 78 0.16 -1.79 -5.77
CA ALA A 78 0.06 -0.61 -4.93
C ALA A 78 1.37 -0.39 -4.17
N ARG A 79 1.58 0.82 -3.65
CA ARG A 79 2.74 1.18 -2.83
C ARG A 79 2.26 1.81 -1.53
N PHE A 80 2.74 1.30 -0.40
CA PHE A 80 2.62 1.96 0.89
C PHE A 80 3.93 2.69 1.22
N ASP A 81 3.81 3.87 1.79
CA ASP A 81 4.93 4.64 2.29
C ASP A 81 4.95 4.47 3.82
N PHE A 82 6.01 3.83 4.34
CA PHE A 82 6.17 3.55 5.77
C PHE A 82 7.33 4.36 6.37
N ALA A 83 7.18 4.74 7.63
CA ALA A 83 8.30 5.01 8.51
C ALA A 83 8.49 3.78 9.38
N LEU A 84 9.68 3.18 9.36
CA LEU A 84 10.02 2.03 10.21
C LEU A 84 11.07 2.45 11.22
N THR A 85 10.73 2.41 12.50
CA THR A 85 11.65 2.77 13.58
C THR A 85 11.86 1.59 14.54
N PRO A 86 12.87 1.64 15.42
CA PRO A 86 13.00 0.65 16.51
C PRO A 86 11.79 0.57 17.45
N HIS A 87 10.88 1.54 17.41
CA HIS A 87 9.68 1.60 18.26
C HIS A 87 8.40 1.23 17.52
N GLY A 88 8.49 0.80 16.25
CA GLY A 88 7.37 0.83 15.30
C GLY A 88 7.58 1.97 14.33
#